data_AF-M0ZWN5-F1
#
_entry.id   AF-M0ZWN5-F1
#
_cell.length_a   1.000
_cell.length_b   1.000
_cell.length_c   1.000
_cell.angle_alpha   90.00
_cell.angle_beta   90.00
_cell.angle_gamma   90.00
#
_symmetry.space_group_name_H-M   'P 1'
#
loop_
_entity.id
_entity.type
_entity.pdbx_description
1 polymer ?
#
loop_
_entity_poly.entity_id
_entity_poly.type
_entity_poly.pdbx_seq_one_letter_code
_entity_poly.pdbx_strand_id
1 'polypeptide(L)'
;MVIEEVYSGFVCLLIGLVLRTKIELCYGGISSDYVRNYNSNVDMSLNSDVFRVPTGYNAPQQVYITQGDHEGNGVIVSWTTTDEPGSNAVLYWVENSNVKSFADGFVVSYKYYNYTSGYIHHCTIKDLEFDTKYYYEVGLGNTTRQFWFVTPPKPGPDVPYTFGLIGDLGQTYDSNSTLTHYELSPLKGQTLLFVGDLSYADNYPFHDNIRWDTWGRFIERSAAYQPWIWTAGNHELDFVPEIGESKPFVPYKHRFSTPYRESQSTSPLWYSIKRASAYIIVMSSYSAFGKYTPQWKWLMNELPKVNRSETPWLTVLMHCPMYSSYVHHYMEGETMRVIYEPWFVKYKVDVVFAGHVHAYE
;
A
#
# COMPACT_ATOMS: atom_id res chain seq x y z
N MET A 1 10.92 47.94 53.33
CA MET A 1 9.64 48.09 52.61
C MET A 1 9.82 48.49 51.14
N VAL A 2 10.41 49.64 50.79
CA VAL A 2 10.49 50.07 49.37
C VAL A 2 11.41 49.19 48.50
N ILE A 3 12.46 48.57 49.06
CA ILE A 3 13.42 47.75 48.30
C ILE A 3 12.87 46.34 47.99
N GLU A 4 12.02 45.78 48.85
CA GLU A 4 11.40 44.46 48.64
C GLU A 4 10.33 44.47 47.54
N GLU A 5 9.55 45.55 47.44
CA GLU A 5 8.53 45.69 46.40
C GLU A 5 9.13 45.81 45.00
N VAL A 6 10.27 46.52 44.87
CA VAL A 6 10.99 46.66 43.59
C VAL A 6 11.60 45.33 43.15
N TYR A 7 12.13 44.55 44.10
CA TYR A 7 12.68 43.21 43.81
C TYR A 7 11.59 42.22 43.38
N SER A 8 10.43 42.28 44.04
CA SER A 8 9.27 41.43 43.69
C SER A 8 8.73 41.77 42.29
N GLY A 9 8.61 43.06 41.96
CA GLY A 9 8.20 43.50 40.63
C GLY A 9 9.17 43.06 39.52
N PHE A 10 10.48 43.13 39.77
CA PHE A 10 11.50 42.72 38.81
C PHE A 10 11.52 41.20 38.57
N VAL A 11 11.31 40.40 39.62
CA VAL A 11 11.19 38.93 39.53
C VAL A 11 9.93 38.54 38.78
N CYS A 12 8.79 39.18 39.01
CA CYS A 12 7.56 38.94 38.25
C CYS A 12 7.73 39.30 36.76
N LEU A 13 8.45 40.38 36.45
CA LEU A 13 8.72 40.79 35.07
C LEU A 13 9.64 39.79 34.36
N LEU A 14 10.68 39.28 35.04
CA LEU A 14 11.57 38.23 34.55
C LEU A 14 10.84 36.90 34.34
N ILE A 15 9.98 36.49 35.26
CA ILE A 15 9.14 35.28 35.11
C ILE A 15 8.18 35.45 33.94
N GLY A 16 7.55 36.63 33.79
CA GLY A 16 6.68 36.94 32.65
C GLY A 16 7.41 36.94 31.30
N LEU A 17 8.66 37.43 31.26
CA LEU A 17 9.52 37.38 30.09
C LEU A 17 10.01 35.97 29.77
N VAL A 18 10.39 35.17 30.77
CA VAL A 18 10.79 33.76 30.60
C VAL A 18 9.61 32.89 30.18
N LEU A 19 8.41 33.15 30.70
CA LEU A 19 7.18 32.50 30.23
C LEU A 19 6.88 32.94 28.79
N ARG A 20 7.01 34.22 28.42
CA ARG A 20 6.83 34.66 27.03
C ARG A 20 7.86 34.10 26.05
N THR A 21 9.10 33.83 26.48
CA THR A 21 10.13 33.26 25.60
C THR A 21 10.12 31.72 25.54
N LYS A 22 9.41 31.06 26.46
CA LYS A 22 9.25 29.59 26.48
C LYS A 22 7.84 29.09 26.17
N ILE A 23 6.86 29.97 26.03
CA ILE A 23 5.61 29.61 25.36
C ILE A 23 5.95 29.56 23.87
N GLU A 24 6.48 28.43 23.42
CA GLU A 24 6.15 27.97 22.08
C GLU A 24 4.63 27.91 22.04
N LEU A 25 4.01 28.92 21.42
CA LEU A 25 2.63 28.82 21.00
C LEU A 25 2.61 27.59 20.09
N CYS A 26 2.17 26.46 20.66
CA CYS A 26 1.84 25.29 19.88
C CYS A 26 0.83 25.81 18.85
N TYR A 27 1.22 25.83 17.58
CA TYR A 27 0.26 26.11 16.52
C TYR A 27 -0.79 25.01 16.65
N GLY A 28 -1.97 25.36 17.19
CA GLY A 28 -3.10 24.45 17.20
C GLY A 28 -3.30 23.96 15.77
N GLY A 29 -3.52 22.65 15.61
CA GLY A 29 -3.73 22.06 14.28
C GLY A 29 -4.78 22.86 13.50
N ILE A 30 -4.52 23.10 12.23
CA ILE A 30 -5.49 23.76 11.34
C ILE A 30 -6.44 22.68 10.83
N SER A 31 -7.67 22.69 11.32
CA SER A 31 -8.74 21.88 10.73
C SER A 31 -9.28 22.59 9.50
N SER A 32 -9.39 21.87 8.39
CA SER A 32 -10.07 22.37 7.19
C SER A 32 -11.57 22.47 7.43
N ASP A 33 -12.22 23.50 6.88
CA ASP A 33 -13.69 23.59 6.83
C ASP A 33 -14.29 22.64 5.79
N TYR A 34 -13.46 21.95 5.00
CA TYR A 34 -13.92 20.98 4.01
C TYR A 34 -14.52 19.75 4.68
N VAL A 35 -15.78 19.46 4.36
CA VAL A 35 -16.48 18.24 4.74
C VAL A 35 -16.96 17.57 3.47
N ARG A 36 -16.55 16.31 3.24
CA ARG A 36 -17.08 15.52 2.13
C ARG A 36 -18.57 15.26 2.36
N ASN A 37 -19.38 15.38 1.31
CA ASN A 37 -20.81 15.17 1.39
C ASN A 37 -21.12 13.69 1.70
N TYR A 38 -21.79 13.41 2.82
CA TYR A 38 -22.04 12.04 3.31
C TYR A 38 -22.85 11.16 2.34
N ASN A 39 -23.64 11.77 1.44
CA ASN A 39 -24.51 11.06 0.50
C ASN A 39 -23.77 10.40 -0.69
N SER A 40 -22.44 10.46 -0.77
CA SER A 40 -21.64 9.94 -1.90
C SER A 40 -21.06 8.53 -1.72
N ASN A 41 -21.23 7.89 -0.55
CA ASN A 41 -20.71 6.54 -0.26
C ASN A 41 -21.55 5.41 -0.88
N VAL A 42 -22.00 5.58 -2.13
CA VAL A 42 -22.70 4.54 -2.88
C VAL A 42 -21.69 3.75 -3.69
N ASP A 43 -21.62 2.45 -3.42
CA ASP A 43 -20.82 1.54 -4.23
C ASP A 43 -21.30 1.55 -5.69
N MET A 44 -20.33 1.53 -6.61
CA MET A 44 -20.63 1.45 -8.04
C MET A 44 -21.43 0.16 -8.33
N SER A 45 -22.38 0.27 -9.26
CA SER A 45 -23.18 -0.87 -9.71
C SER A 45 -22.28 -1.90 -10.39
N LEU A 46 -22.60 -3.20 -10.27
CA LEU A 46 -21.88 -4.27 -10.99
C LEU A 46 -21.88 -4.08 -12.52
N ASN A 47 -22.82 -3.30 -13.06
CA ASN A 47 -22.92 -2.96 -14.48
C ASN A 47 -22.12 -1.71 -14.88
N SER A 48 -21.37 -1.11 -13.96
CA SER A 48 -20.53 0.06 -14.25
C SER A 48 -19.42 -0.31 -15.23
N ASP A 49 -19.06 0.64 -16.08
CA ASP A 49 -18.02 0.49 -17.11
C ASP A 49 -16.67 0.05 -16.54
N VAL A 50 -16.29 0.58 -15.38
CA VAL A 50 -15.04 0.24 -14.68
C VAL A 50 -14.96 -1.22 -14.22
N PHE A 51 -16.08 -1.93 -14.15
CA PHE A 51 -16.12 -3.35 -13.77
C PHE A 51 -16.28 -4.29 -14.97
N ARG A 52 -16.23 -3.75 -16.19
CA ARG A 52 -16.44 -4.54 -17.41
C ARG A 52 -15.38 -5.64 -17.53
N VAL A 53 -15.85 -6.86 -17.83
CA VAL A 53 -14.97 -8.00 -18.10
C VAL A 53 -14.31 -7.83 -19.48
N PRO A 54 -12.98 -8.04 -19.60
CA PRO A 54 -12.30 -8.08 -20.89
C PRO A 54 -12.92 -9.11 -21.84
N THR A 55 -13.04 -8.75 -23.12
CA THR A 55 -13.65 -9.62 -24.13
C THR A 55 -12.66 -10.67 -24.64
N GLY A 56 -13.17 -11.86 -24.97
CA GLY A 56 -12.40 -12.96 -25.54
C GLY A 56 -12.35 -14.16 -24.61
N TYR A 57 -12.21 -15.35 -25.17
CA TYR A 57 -12.16 -16.58 -24.38
C TYR A 57 -10.93 -16.58 -23.45
N ASN A 58 -11.17 -16.83 -22.17
CA ASN A 58 -10.20 -16.84 -21.10
C ASN A 58 -9.30 -15.59 -21.03
N ALA A 59 -9.83 -14.43 -21.42
CA ALA A 59 -9.08 -13.18 -21.41
C ALA A 59 -8.62 -12.84 -19.99
N PRO A 60 -7.31 -12.60 -19.77
CA PRO A 60 -6.80 -12.15 -18.48
C PRO A 60 -7.54 -10.89 -18.02
N GLN A 61 -7.91 -10.86 -16.74
CA GLN A 61 -8.54 -9.72 -16.10
C GLN A 61 -7.87 -9.45 -14.75
N GLN A 62 -8.18 -8.31 -14.15
CA GLN A 62 -7.62 -7.92 -12.85
C GLN A 62 -6.09 -7.89 -12.90
N VAL A 63 -5.52 -7.43 -14.02
CA VAL A 63 -4.08 -7.35 -14.21
C VAL A 63 -3.51 -6.25 -13.32
N TYR A 64 -2.48 -6.57 -12.55
CA TYR A 64 -1.75 -5.57 -11.78
C TYR A 64 -0.29 -5.99 -11.59
N ILE A 65 0.56 -5.02 -11.27
CA ILE A 65 1.97 -5.22 -11.00
C ILE A 65 2.37 -4.65 -9.64
N THR A 66 3.39 -5.25 -9.03
CA THR A 66 4.09 -4.69 -7.88
C THR A 66 5.59 -4.97 -7.99
N GLN A 67 6.41 -4.34 -7.14
CA GLN A 67 7.85 -4.60 -7.13
C GLN A 67 8.14 -6.05 -6.72
N GLY A 68 9.04 -6.72 -7.45
CA GLY A 68 9.31 -8.15 -7.31
C GLY A 68 10.62 -8.51 -6.63
N ASP A 69 11.43 -7.52 -6.28
CA ASP A 69 12.74 -7.67 -5.66
C ASP A 69 12.97 -6.57 -4.61
N HIS A 70 14.13 -6.60 -3.94
CA HIS A 70 14.47 -5.60 -2.94
C HIS A 70 15.02 -4.29 -3.55
N GLU A 71 15.65 -4.30 -4.72
CA GLU A 71 16.38 -3.15 -5.29
C GLU A 71 15.56 -2.36 -6.33
N GLY A 72 14.51 -2.95 -6.90
CA GLY A 72 13.61 -2.33 -7.86
C GLY A 72 13.77 -2.82 -9.30
N ASN A 73 14.66 -3.78 -9.58
CA ASN A 73 14.82 -4.36 -10.91
C ASN A 73 14.10 -5.72 -11.09
N GLY A 74 13.13 -6.02 -10.24
CA GLY A 74 12.17 -7.08 -10.43
C GLY A 74 10.74 -6.56 -10.37
N VAL A 75 9.83 -7.25 -11.05
CA VAL A 75 8.39 -6.98 -11.01
C VAL A 75 7.62 -8.27 -10.84
N ILE A 76 6.59 -8.26 -9.99
CA ILE A 76 5.59 -9.33 -9.94
C ILE A 76 4.41 -8.89 -10.80
N VAL A 77 4.15 -9.62 -11.87
CA VAL A 77 2.96 -9.47 -12.72
C VAL A 77 1.91 -10.47 -12.24
N SER A 78 0.69 -10.00 -12.02
CA SER A 78 -0.41 -10.84 -11.56
C SER A 78 -1.68 -10.58 -12.36
N TRP A 79 -2.49 -11.63 -12.54
CA TRP A 79 -3.75 -11.56 -13.27
C TRP A 79 -4.65 -12.74 -12.91
N THR A 80 -5.92 -12.67 -13.30
CA THR A 80 -6.89 -13.76 -13.12
C THR A 80 -7.41 -14.23 -14.47
N THR A 81 -7.53 -15.55 -14.66
CA THR A 81 -8.30 -16.18 -15.74
C THR A 81 -9.52 -16.91 -15.15
N THR A 82 -10.65 -16.91 -15.86
CA THR A 82 -11.93 -17.36 -15.29
C THR A 82 -12.55 -18.58 -15.97
N ASP A 83 -12.18 -18.88 -17.22
CA ASP A 83 -12.78 -19.98 -17.97
C ASP A 83 -12.00 -21.28 -17.76
N GLU A 84 -10.66 -21.20 -17.74
CA GLU A 84 -9.75 -22.33 -17.50
C GLU A 84 -8.40 -21.83 -16.93
N PRO A 85 -7.53 -22.73 -16.40
CA PRO A 85 -6.26 -22.32 -15.79
C PRO A 85 -5.42 -21.38 -16.66
N GLY A 86 -5.30 -21.68 -17.96
CA GLY A 86 -4.47 -20.90 -18.89
C GLY A 86 -2.96 -21.03 -18.61
N SER A 87 -2.17 -20.23 -19.33
CA SER A 87 -0.71 -20.15 -19.12
C SER A 87 -0.37 -19.18 -17.99
N ASN A 88 0.59 -19.57 -17.15
CA ASN A 88 1.16 -18.72 -16.08
C ASN A 88 2.39 -17.94 -16.56
N ALA A 89 2.72 -17.99 -17.85
CA ALA A 89 3.92 -17.37 -18.40
C ALA A 89 3.66 -15.91 -18.82
N VAL A 90 4.67 -15.07 -18.61
CA VAL A 90 4.70 -13.69 -19.08
C VAL A 90 5.74 -13.57 -20.18
N LEU A 91 5.34 -13.01 -21.32
CA LEU A 91 6.24 -12.63 -22.41
C LEU A 91 6.56 -11.14 -22.27
N TYR A 92 7.83 -10.74 -22.24
CA TYR A 92 8.23 -9.35 -22.00
C TYR A 92 9.44 -8.93 -22.84
N TRP A 93 9.55 -7.62 -23.10
CA TRP A 93 10.67 -7.05 -23.88
C TRP A 93 10.84 -5.56 -23.60
N VAL A 94 12.06 -5.06 -23.80
CA VAL A 94 12.40 -3.63 -23.74
C VAL A 94 11.77 -2.91 -24.93
N GLU A 95 11.29 -1.68 -24.73
CA GLU A 95 10.81 -0.83 -25.82
C GLU A 95 11.84 -0.73 -26.96
N ASN A 96 11.38 -0.89 -28.20
CA ASN A 96 12.21 -0.94 -29.42
C ASN A 96 13.14 -2.16 -29.57
N SER A 97 13.09 -3.15 -28.66
CA SER A 97 13.77 -4.42 -28.83
C SER A 97 12.95 -5.40 -29.67
N ASN A 98 13.62 -6.18 -30.53
CA ASN A 98 13.04 -7.33 -31.23
C ASN A 98 13.21 -8.65 -30.46
N VAL A 99 13.93 -8.62 -29.34
CA VAL A 99 14.18 -9.79 -28.50
C VAL A 99 13.14 -9.83 -27.40
N LYS A 100 12.33 -10.89 -27.40
CA LYS A 100 11.35 -11.16 -26.35
C LYS A 100 11.83 -12.28 -25.43
N SER A 101 11.59 -12.11 -24.14
CA SER A 101 11.95 -13.05 -23.08
C SER A 101 10.70 -13.60 -22.40
N PHE A 102 10.81 -14.77 -21.79
CA PHE A 102 9.72 -15.39 -21.03
C PHE A 102 10.10 -15.49 -19.56
N ALA A 103 9.10 -15.38 -18.69
CA ALA A 103 9.19 -15.73 -17.28
C ALA A 103 8.03 -16.67 -16.93
N ASP A 104 8.31 -17.73 -16.18
CA ASP A 104 7.31 -18.69 -15.74
C ASP A 104 6.81 -18.34 -14.33
N GLY A 105 5.49 -18.20 -14.21
CA GLY A 105 4.81 -17.98 -12.95
C GLY A 105 4.22 -19.24 -12.34
N PHE A 106 3.40 -19.04 -11.31
CA PHE A 106 2.59 -20.06 -10.69
C PHE A 106 1.13 -19.60 -10.58
N VAL A 107 0.23 -20.56 -10.41
CA VAL A 107 -1.21 -20.32 -10.28
C VAL A 107 -1.68 -20.78 -8.92
N VAL A 108 -2.59 -20.00 -8.32
CA VAL A 108 -3.29 -20.31 -7.08
C VAL A 108 -4.80 -20.11 -7.28
N SER A 109 -5.58 -20.74 -6.41
CA SER A 109 -7.00 -20.48 -6.28
C SER A 109 -7.41 -20.66 -4.83
N TYR A 110 -8.54 -20.06 -4.45
CA TYR A 110 -9.09 -20.20 -3.11
C TYR A 110 -10.62 -20.33 -3.15
N LYS A 111 -11.13 -20.84 -2.04
CA LYS A 111 -12.56 -20.79 -1.73
C LYS A 111 -12.75 -19.91 -0.51
N TYR A 112 -13.88 -19.22 -0.49
CA TYR A 112 -14.31 -18.43 0.65
C TYR A 112 -15.83 -18.55 0.76
N TYR A 113 -16.32 -19.22 1.79
CA TYR A 113 -17.72 -19.60 1.94
C TYR A 113 -18.23 -20.35 0.68
N ASN A 114 -19.19 -19.78 -0.05
CA ASN A 114 -19.75 -20.32 -1.29
C ASN A 114 -19.05 -19.80 -2.56
N TYR A 115 -18.10 -18.87 -2.43
CA TYR A 115 -17.31 -18.34 -3.53
C TYR A 115 -16.12 -19.27 -3.85
N THR A 116 -15.83 -19.41 -5.14
CA THR A 116 -14.59 -20.02 -5.64
C THR A 116 -13.94 -19.02 -6.59
N SER A 117 -12.66 -18.71 -6.36
CA SER A 117 -11.94 -17.78 -7.20
C SER A 117 -11.74 -18.32 -8.62
N GLY A 118 -11.47 -17.42 -9.56
CA GLY A 118 -10.77 -17.79 -10.78
C GLY A 118 -9.36 -18.32 -10.50
N TYR A 119 -8.61 -18.55 -11.56
CA TYR A 119 -7.21 -18.96 -11.50
C TYR A 119 -6.35 -17.70 -11.41
N ILE A 120 -5.73 -17.48 -10.26
CA ILE A 120 -4.93 -16.29 -9.97
C ILE A 120 -3.47 -16.62 -10.24
N HIS A 121 -2.86 -15.86 -11.13
CA HIS A 121 -1.49 -16.06 -11.59
C HIS A 121 -0.56 -15.04 -10.95
N HIS A 122 0.64 -15.47 -10.60
CA HIS A 122 1.73 -14.61 -10.21
C HIS A 122 3.01 -15.02 -10.93
N CYS A 123 3.65 -14.07 -11.61
CA CYS A 123 4.90 -14.28 -12.31
C CYS A 123 5.90 -13.19 -11.93
N THR A 124 7.06 -13.59 -11.40
CA THR A 124 8.14 -12.66 -11.08
C THR A 124 9.12 -12.58 -12.26
N ILE A 125 9.26 -11.40 -12.84
CA ILE A 125 10.32 -11.07 -13.80
C ILE A 125 11.47 -10.45 -13.00
N LYS A 126 12.68 -10.96 -13.18
CA LYS A 126 13.89 -10.54 -12.46
C LYS A 126 14.93 -9.96 -13.41
N ASP A 127 15.96 -9.36 -12.84
CA ASP A 127 17.16 -8.89 -13.56
C ASP A 127 16.84 -7.94 -14.71
N LEU A 128 15.84 -7.08 -14.52
CA LEU A 128 15.47 -6.04 -15.49
C LEU A 128 16.52 -4.91 -15.49
N GLU A 129 16.58 -4.18 -16.60
CA GLU A 129 17.33 -2.93 -16.65
C GLU A 129 16.59 -1.85 -15.86
N PHE A 130 17.31 -1.03 -15.10
CA PHE A 130 16.75 0.13 -14.40
C PHE A 130 16.42 1.26 -15.38
N ASP A 131 15.44 2.09 -15.02
CA ASP A 131 14.99 3.25 -15.82
C ASP A 131 14.62 2.90 -17.28
N THR A 132 14.03 1.72 -17.47
CA THR A 132 13.74 1.15 -18.77
C THR A 132 12.27 0.81 -18.90
N LYS A 133 11.68 1.18 -20.04
CA LYS A 133 10.30 0.81 -20.38
C LYS A 133 10.24 -0.60 -20.95
N TYR A 134 9.40 -1.42 -20.35
CA TYR A 134 9.11 -2.78 -20.77
C TYR A 134 7.67 -2.90 -21.24
N TYR A 135 7.45 -3.67 -22.29
CA TYR A 135 6.14 -4.23 -22.62
C TYR A 135 6.05 -5.64 -22.08
N TYR A 136 4.84 -6.06 -21.70
CA TYR A 136 4.59 -7.44 -21.30
C TYR A 136 3.21 -7.92 -21.77
N GLU A 137 3.11 -9.22 -22.01
CA GLU A 137 1.91 -9.92 -22.45
C GLU A 137 1.56 -11.06 -21.49
N VAL A 138 0.26 -11.20 -21.20
CA VAL A 138 -0.34 -12.28 -20.40
C VAL A 138 -1.47 -12.95 -21.17
N GLY A 139 -1.88 -14.15 -20.75
CA GLY A 139 -2.92 -14.93 -21.46
C GLY A 139 -2.37 -15.58 -22.74
N LEU A 140 -1.11 -16.03 -22.69
CA LEU A 140 -0.46 -16.71 -23.80
C LEU A 140 -1.18 -18.03 -24.11
N GLY A 141 -1.57 -18.24 -25.36
CA GLY A 141 -2.27 -19.45 -25.82
C GLY A 141 -3.79 -19.29 -25.99
N ASN A 142 -4.41 -18.25 -25.41
CA ASN A 142 -5.83 -17.91 -25.60
C ASN A 142 -5.97 -16.44 -26.05
N THR A 143 -6.75 -15.63 -25.33
CA THR A 143 -6.84 -14.18 -25.57
C THR A 143 -5.68 -13.47 -24.87
N THR A 144 -4.69 -13.05 -25.65
CA THR A 144 -3.53 -12.31 -25.13
C THR A 144 -3.86 -10.83 -24.90
N ARG A 145 -3.36 -10.26 -23.80
CA ARG A 145 -3.45 -8.82 -23.50
C ARG A 145 -2.06 -8.26 -23.25
N GLN A 146 -1.79 -7.08 -23.81
CA GLN A 146 -0.50 -6.40 -23.72
C GLN A 146 -0.61 -5.15 -22.84
N PHE A 147 0.41 -4.94 -22.02
CA PHE A 147 0.58 -3.81 -21.13
C PHE A 147 2.03 -3.31 -21.18
N TRP A 148 2.38 -2.32 -20.37
CA TRP A 148 3.74 -1.82 -20.25
C TRP A 148 3.97 -1.23 -18.86
N PHE A 149 5.23 -1.16 -18.44
CA PHE A 149 5.65 -0.46 -17.23
C PHE A 149 7.05 0.13 -17.41
N VAL A 150 7.48 0.97 -16.46
CA VAL A 150 8.85 1.51 -16.42
C VAL A 150 9.48 1.08 -15.10
N THR A 151 10.66 0.43 -15.16
CA THR A 151 11.46 0.14 -13.97
C THR A 151 11.95 1.46 -13.35
N PRO A 152 12.08 1.55 -12.02
CA PRO A 152 12.60 2.76 -11.40
C PRO A 152 14.09 2.93 -11.78
N PRO A 153 14.67 4.13 -11.59
CA PRO A 153 16.10 4.26 -11.60
C PRO A 153 16.71 3.46 -10.43
N LYS A 154 17.98 3.07 -10.60
CA LYS A 154 18.72 2.33 -9.56
C LYS A 154 18.73 3.11 -8.23
N PRO A 155 18.62 2.45 -7.07
CA PRO A 155 18.70 3.14 -5.78
C PRO A 155 19.95 4.01 -5.64
N GLY A 156 19.76 5.21 -5.09
CA GLY A 156 20.82 6.19 -4.91
C GLY A 156 20.32 7.46 -4.21
N PRO A 157 21.21 8.23 -3.56
CA PRO A 157 20.82 9.26 -2.59
C PRO A 157 20.02 10.42 -3.20
N ASP A 158 20.38 10.83 -4.42
CA ASP A 158 19.80 12.01 -5.08
C ASP A 158 18.84 11.64 -6.22
N VAL A 159 18.36 10.39 -6.25
CA VAL A 159 17.47 9.90 -7.32
C VAL A 159 16.04 10.38 -7.07
N PRO A 160 15.49 11.30 -7.89
CA PRO A 160 14.13 11.78 -7.70
C PRO A 160 13.10 10.71 -8.04
N TYR A 161 12.00 10.69 -7.29
CA TYR A 161 10.88 9.77 -7.54
C TYR A 161 9.58 10.33 -7.00
N THR A 162 8.47 10.09 -7.70
CA THR A 162 7.14 10.55 -7.25
C THR A 162 6.27 9.36 -6.86
N PHE A 163 5.94 9.27 -5.58
CA PHE A 163 4.99 8.30 -5.04
C PHE A 163 3.59 8.92 -4.94
N GLY A 164 2.57 8.19 -5.39
CA GLY A 164 1.20 8.43 -4.97
C GLY A 164 0.91 7.77 -3.62
N LEU A 165 -0.07 8.31 -2.91
CA LEU A 165 -0.50 7.82 -1.59
C LEU A 165 -2.02 7.66 -1.62
N ILE A 166 -2.53 6.44 -1.45
CA ILE A 166 -3.97 6.13 -1.34
C ILE A 166 -4.15 5.07 -0.25
N GLY A 167 -5.17 5.24 0.58
CA GLY A 167 -5.69 4.22 1.48
C GLY A 167 -7.20 4.10 1.28
N ASP A 168 -7.79 3.02 1.80
CA ASP A 168 -9.22 2.97 2.07
C ASP A 168 -10.05 3.22 0.80
N LEU A 169 -9.60 2.63 -0.31
CA LEU A 169 -10.08 3.02 -1.63
C LEU A 169 -11.52 2.57 -1.84
N GLY A 170 -11.85 1.31 -1.59
CA GLY A 170 -13.14 0.73 -1.92
C GLY A 170 -13.51 0.86 -3.39
N GLN A 171 -14.81 0.83 -3.69
CA GLN A 171 -15.32 0.81 -5.07
C GLN A 171 -16.59 1.63 -5.26
N THR A 172 -16.64 2.79 -4.60
CA THR A 172 -17.68 3.83 -4.75
C THR A 172 -17.38 4.76 -5.91
N TYR A 173 -18.34 5.65 -6.23
CA TYR A 173 -18.09 6.74 -7.18
C TYR A 173 -16.97 7.68 -6.73
N ASP A 174 -16.82 7.90 -5.41
CA ASP A 174 -15.70 8.67 -4.86
C ASP A 174 -14.37 7.94 -5.04
N SER A 175 -14.35 6.62 -4.89
CA SER A 175 -13.18 5.77 -5.16
C SER A 175 -12.71 5.96 -6.59
N ASN A 176 -13.66 5.95 -7.54
CA ASN A 176 -13.37 6.21 -8.96
C ASN A 176 -12.82 7.62 -9.17
N SER A 177 -13.41 8.63 -8.54
CA SER A 177 -12.92 10.02 -8.61
C SER A 177 -11.51 10.17 -8.04
N THR A 178 -11.21 9.54 -6.90
CA THR A 178 -9.88 9.55 -6.28
C THR A 178 -8.84 8.94 -7.23
N LEU A 179 -9.13 7.76 -7.79
CA LEU A 179 -8.21 7.11 -8.72
C LEU A 179 -8.02 7.92 -10.01
N THR A 180 -9.08 8.51 -10.55
CA THR A 180 -8.99 9.40 -11.71
C THR A 180 -8.18 10.67 -11.42
N HIS A 181 -8.33 11.28 -10.24
CA HIS A 181 -7.50 12.42 -9.84
C HIS A 181 -6.01 12.04 -9.72
N TYR A 182 -5.71 10.84 -9.21
CA TYR A 182 -4.35 10.33 -9.16
C TYR A 182 -3.75 10.19 -10.57
N GLU A 183 -4.47 9.55 -11.48
CA GLU A 183 -4.05 9.32 -12.87
C GLU A 183 -3.86 10.63 -13.66
N LEU A 184 -4.69 11.64 -13.40
CA LEU A 184 -4.64 12.94 -14.07
C LEU A 184 -3.72 13.96 -13.38
N SER A 185 -3.09 13.60 -12.27
CA SER A 185 -2.21 14.50 -11.53
C SER A 185 -1.04 15.00 -12.40
N PRO A 186 -0.77 16.31 -12.45
CA PRO A 186 0.36 16.85 -13.22
C PRO A 186 1.72 16.40 -12.68
N LEU A 187 1.77 15.92 -11.42
CA LEU A 187 2.97 15.38 -10.79
C LEU A 187 3.35 13.99 -11.33
N LYS A 188 2.43 13.28 -11.99
CA LYS A 188 2.64 11.96 -12.61
C LYS A 188 3.25 10.93 -11.64
N GLY A 189 2.44 10.47 -10.68
CA GLY A 189 2.84 9.39 -9.77
C GLY A 189 3.35 8.15 -10.53
N GLN A 190 4.52 7.65 -10.13
CA GLN A 190 5.22 6.54 -10.77
C GLN A 190 5.02 5.21 -10.03
N THR A 191 4.58 5.27 -8.78
CA THR A 191 4.27 4.13 -7.91
C THR A 191 3.27 4.58 -6.88
N LEU A 192 2.27 3.73 -6.61
CA LEU A 192 1.32 3.99 -5.54
C LEU A 192 1.75 3.25 -4.28
N LEU A 193 1.85 3.95 -3.15
CA LEU A 193 1.92 3.32 -1.83
C LEU A 193 0.48 3.20 -1.32
N PHE A 194 0.02 1.96 -1.13
CA PHE A 194 -1.35 1.65 -0.76
C PHE A 194 -1.41 1.23 0.71
N VAL A 195 -2.11 1.99 1.56
CA VAL A 195 -2.06 1.84 3.02
C VAL A 195 -3.17 0.96 3.63
N GLY A 196 -3.72 0.03 2.85
CA GLY A 196 -4.71 -0.97 3.30
C GLY A 196 -6.16 -0.59 3.05
N ASP A 197 -7.06 -1.53 3.31
CA ASP A 197 -8.49 -1.50 3.01
C ASP A 197 -8.77 -1.29 1.52
N LEU A 198 -8.64 -2.38 0.77
CA LEU A 198 -8.66 -2.37 -0.68
C LEU A 198 -10.10 -2.34 -1.20
N SER A 199 -10.80 -3.48 -1.10
CA SER A 199 -12.05 -3.70 -1.83
C SER A 199 -13.32 -3.45 -1.03
N TYR A 200 -13.23 -3.51 0.30
CA TYR A 200 -14.37 -3.56 1.23
C TYR A 200 -15.39 -4.66 0.87
N ALA A 201 -14.92 -5.78 0.31
CA ALA A 201 -15.78 -6.92 -0.04
C ALA A 201 -16.46 -7.55 1.20
N ASP A 202 -15.85 -7.41 2.38
CA ASP A 202 -16.38 -7.85 3.67
C ASP A 202 -17.61 -7.08 4.14
N ASN A 203 -17.88 -5.89 3.59
CA ASN A 203 -19.13 -5.16 3.83
C ASN A 203 -20.36 -5.81 3.16
N TYR A 204 -20.16 -6.83 2.32
CA TYR A 204 -21.23 -7.53 1.61
C TYR A 204 -21.66 -8.81 2.34
N PRO A 205 -22.91 -9.28 2.14
CA PRO A 205 -23.37 -10.54 2.72
C PRO A 205 -22.39 -11.69 2.45
N PHE A 206 -21.94 -12.33 3.53
CA PHE A 206 -20.96 -13.43 3.49
C PHE A 206 -19.60 -13.05 2.87
N HIS A 207 -19.25 -11.76 2.91
CA HIS A 207 -18.07 -11.18 2.28
C HIS A 207 -18.01 -11.53 0.80
N ASP A 208 -19.01 -11.11 0.02
CA ASP A 208 -19.14 -11.47 -1.39
C ASP A 208 -17.85 -11.15 -2.18
N ASN A 209 -17.05 -12.18 -2.42
CA ASN A 209 -15.72 -12.07 -3.02
C ASN A 209 -15.78 -11.72 -4.52
N ILE A 210 -16.97 -11.66 -5.13
CA ILE A 210 -17.16 -11.00 -6.43
C ILE A 210 -16.73 -9.52 -6.35
N ARG A 211 -16.85 -8.89 -5.16
CA ARG A 211 -16.41 -7.51 -4.93
C ARG A 211 -14.90 -7.34 -4.96
N TRP A 212 -14.12 -8.39 -4.66
CA TRP A 212 -12.69 -8.38 -4.96
C TRP A 212 -12.42 -8.43 -6.48
N ASP A 213 -13.22 -9.20 -7.22
CA ASP A 213 -13.06 -9.32 -8.68
C ASP A 213 -13.40 -8.00 -9.41
N THR A 214 -14.48 -7.32 -9.01
CA THR A 214 -14.83 -5.99 -9.56
C THR A 214 -13.78 -4.96 -9.22
N TRP A 215 -13.28 -4.94 -7.97
CA TRP A 215 -12.24 -4.02 -7.55
C TRP A 215 -10.93 -4.22 -8.35
N GLY A 216 -10.52 -5.47 -8.56
CA GLY A 216 -9.36 -5.80 -9.39
C GLY A 216 -9.50 -5.31 -10.83
N ARG A 217 -10.69 -5.44 -11.44
CA ARG A 217 -10.96 -4.89 -12.79
C ARG A 217 -10.97 -3.37 -12.80
N PHE A 218 -11.48 -2.73 -11.74
CA PHE A 218 -11.52 -1.28 -11.61
C PHE A 218 -10.12 -0.66 -11.54
N ILE A 219 -9.21 -1.22 -10.72
CA ILE A 219 -7.86 -0.65 -10.56
C ILE A 219 -6.88 -1.03 -11.67
N GLU A 220 -7.20 -2.02 -12.51
CA GLU A 220 -6.34 -2.54 -13.59
C GLU A 220 -5.82 -1.40 -14.50
N ARG A 221 -6.67 -0.40 -14.76
CA ARG A 221 -6.32 0.77 -15.59
C ARG A 221 -5.13 1.58 -15.07
N SER A 222 -4.79 1.45 -13.78
CA SER A 222 -3.63 2.06 -13.15
C SER A 222 -2.59 1.00 -12.79
N ALA A 223 -3.00 -0.02 -12.04
CA ALA A 223 -2.10 -0.97 -11.42
C ALA A 223 -1.44 -1.94 -12.42
N ALA A 224 -1.95 -2.07 -13.66
CA ALA A 224 -1.25 -2.82 -14.71
C ALA A 224 -0.06 -2.05 -15.32
N TYR A 225 0.05 -0.74 -15.08
CA TYR A 225 1.04 0.12 -15.73
C TYR A 225 2.08 0.70 -14.77
N GLN A 226 1.79 0.65 -13.47
CA GLN A 226 2.71 1.08 -12.43
C GLN A 226 2.57 0.23 -11.16
N PRO A 227 3.66 0.00 -10.42
CA PRO A 227 3.60 -0.76 -9.18
C PRO A 227 2.71 -0.10 -8.13
N TRP A 228 1.86 -0.89 -7.50
CA TRP A 228 1.22 -0.55 -6.23
C TRP A 228 1.89 -1.35 -5.11
N ILE A 229 2.28 -0.70 -4.02
CA ILE A 229 2.93 -1.32 -2.86
C ILE A 229 1.87 -1.57 -1.80
N TRP A 230 1.63 -2.85 -1.51
CA TRP A 230 0.45 -3.31 -0.77
C TRP A 230 0.70 -3.36 0.73
N THR A 231 -0.14 -2.66 1.50
CA THR A 231 -0.33 -2.84 2.94
C THR A 231 -1.67 -3.53 3.18
N ALA A 232 -1.77 -4.40 4.18
CA ALA A 232 -3.03 -5.04 4.56
C ALA A 232 -3.73 -4.27 5.70
N GLY A 233 -5.00 -3.92 5.49
CA GLY A 233 -5.87 -3.29 6.48
C GLY A 233 -6.76 -4.28 7.24
N ASN A 234 -7.76 -3.78 7.98
CA ASN A 234 -8.70 -4.63 8.72
C ASN A 234 -9.75 -5.23 7.81
N HIS A 235 -10.15 -4.54 6.74
CA HIS A 235 -11.10 -5.09 5.77
C HIS A 235 -10.50 -6.25 4.95
N GLU A 236 -9.18 -6.45 5.02
CA GLU A 236 -8.52 -7.65 4.48
C GLU A 236 -8.50 -8.84 5.47
N LEU A 237 -8.91 -8.67 6.74
CA LEU A 237 -8.90 -9.77 7.70
C LEU A 237 -9.77 -10.92 7.23
N ASP A 238 -10.96 -10.64 6.68
CA ASP A 238 -11.89 -11.65 6.18
C ASP A 238 -12.08 -12.81 7.19
N PHE A 239 -12.19 -12.48 8.48
CA PHE A 239 -12.26 -13.43 9.59
C PHE A 239 -13.69 -13.54 10.11
N VAL A 240 -14.40 -14.59 9.69
CA VAL A 240 -15.81 -14.84 10.04
C VAL A 240 -16.00 -16.31 10.42
N PRO A 241 -15.67 -16.71 11.66
CA PRO A 241 -15.80 -18.09 12.13
C PRO A 241 -17.21 -18.67 11.99
N GLU A 242 -18.25 -17.82 12.07
CA GLU A 242 -19.67 -18.20 12.01
C GLU A 242 -20.05 -18.85 10.67
N ILE A 243 -19.33 -18.53 9.59
CA ILE A 243 -19.55 -19.11 8.26
C ILE A 243 -18.44 -20.10 7.85
N GLY A 244 -17.58 -20.49 8.80
CA GLY A 244 -16.47 -21.41 8.58
C GLY A 244 -15.16 -20.76 8.12
N GLU A 245 -15.11 -19.44 8.03
CA GLU A 245 -13.95 -18.68 7.53
C GLU A 245 -13.10 -18.13 8.68
N SER A 246 -12.42 -19.01 9.41
CA SER A 246 -11.64 -18.67 10.60
C SER A 246 -10.14 -18.41 10.33
N LYS A 247 -9.75 -18.19 9.07
CA LYS A 247 -8.35 -17.96 8.68
C LYS A 247 -8.20 -16.52 8.18
N PRO A 248 -7.40 -15.68 8.84
CA PRO A 248 -7.29 -14.30 8.44
C PRO A 248 -6.55 -14.13 7.10
N PHE A 249 -6.93 -13.10 6.35
CA PHE A 249 -6.32 -12.66 5.09
C PHE A 249 -6.37 -13.67 3.96
N VAL A 250 -7.34 -14.60 3.95
CA VAL A 250 -7.42 -15.63 2.89
C VAL A 250 -7.54 -14.99 1.51
N PRO A 251 -8.52 -14.13 1.20
CA PRO A 251 -8.61 -13.49 -0.11
C PRO A 251 -7.36 -12.65 -0.43
N TYR A 252 -6.93 -11.78 0.48
CA TYR A 252 -5.77 -10.91 0.28
C TYR A 252 -4.49 -11.69 -0.07
N LYS A 253 -4.12 -12.73 0.70
CA LYS A 253 -2.87 -13.47 0.50
C LYS A 253 -2.84 -14.33 -0.77
N HIS A 254 -4.01 -14.70 -1.32
CA HIS A 254 -4.07 -15.37 -2.62
C HIS A 254 -4.10 -14.37 -3.77
N ARG A 255 -4.71 -13.20 -3.55
CA ARG A 255 -4.85 -12.18 -4.59
C ARG A 255 -3.62 -11.33 -4.76
N PHE A 256 -2.85 -11.01 -3.73
CA PHE A 256 -1.73 -10.06 -3.78
C PHE A 256 -0.43 -10.70 -3.30
N SER A 257 0.47 -10.97 -4.24
CA SER A 257 1.84 -11.42 -3.94
C SER A 257 2.76 -10.22 -3.68
N THR A 258 3.68 -10.36 -2.73
CA THR A 258 4.64 -9.31 -2.33
C THR A 258 6.07 -9.86 -2.32
N PRO A 259 7.11 -9.01 -2.43
CA PRO A 259 8.50 -9.45 -2.48
C PRO A 259 9.05 -9.77 -1.07
N TYR A 260 8.22 -10.21 -0.13
CA TYR A 260 8.57 -10.30 1.29
C TYR A 260 9.79 -11.17 1.60
N ARG A 261 10.06 -12.18 0.78
CA ARG A 261 11.24 -13.04 0.93
C ARG A 261 12.54 -12.31 0.59
N GLU A 262 12.48 -11.32 -0.31
CA GLU A 262 13.63 -10.52 -0.76
C GLU A 262 14.13 -9.61 0.38
N SER A 263 13.25 -9.24 1.32
CA SER A 263 13.60 -8.57 2.59
C SER A 263 13.74 -9.52 3.78
N GLN A 264 13.88 -10.83 3.55
CA GLN A 264 14.03 -11.86 4.61
C GLN A 264 12.85 -11.88 5.61
N SER A 265 11.67 -11.44 5.21
CA SER A 265 10.45 -11.62 5.99
C SER A 265 9.92 -13.05 5.85
N THR A 266 9.16 -13.51 6.85
CA THR A 266 8.48 -14.80 6.84
C THR A 266 7.00 -14.69 6.46
N SER A 267 6.51 -13.50 6.10
CA SER A 267 5.09 -13.24 5.83
C SER A 267 4.93 -12.17 4.74
N PRO A 268 3.93 -12.30 3.85
CA PRO A 268 3.62 -11.29 2.85
C PRO A 268 3.05 -9.99 3.44
N LEU A 269 2.70 -9.97 4.73
CA LEU A 269 2.02 -8.86 5.40
C LEU A 269 2.99 -7.80 5.96
N TRP A 270 4.28 -8.10 6.09
CA TRP A 270 5.30 -7.14 6.48
C TRP A 270 6.58 -7.43 5.71
N TYR A 271 7.15 -6.42 5.07
CA TYR A 271 8.29 -6.55 4.17
C TYR A 271 8.92 -5.18 3.93
N SER A 272 10.03 -5.14 3.21
CA SER A 272 10.64 -3.88 2.80
C SER A 272 11.10 -3.93 1.35
N ILE A 273 11.22 -2.76 0.75
CA ILE A 273 11.78 -2.56 -0.59
C ILE A 273 12.61 -1.28 -0.62
N LYS A 274 13.57 -1.21 -1.53
CA LYS A 274 14.19 0.03 -1.98
C LYS A 274 13.63 0.39 -3.36
N ARG A 275 13.36 1.67 -3.56
CA ARG A 275 12.95 2.22 -4.87
C ARG A 275 13.44 3.65 -4.96
N ALA A 276 14.28 3.94 -5.96
CA ALA A 276 14.96 5.23 -6.09
C ALA A 276 15.68 5.62 -4.78
N SER A 277 15.47 6.83 -4.26
CA SER A 277 16.08 7.28 -3.00
C SER A 277 15.36 6.84 -1.73
N ALA A 278 14.34 5.98 -1.82
CA ALA A 278 13.49 5.58 -0.70
C ALA A 278 13.72 4.13 -0.24
N TYR A 279 13.83 3.95 1.08
CA TYR A 279 13.73 2.68 1.78
C TYR A 279 12.33 2.60 2.41
N ILE A 280 11.52 1.66 1.97
CA ILE A 280 10.10 1.56 2.35
C ILE A 280 9.91 0.30 3.18
N ILE A 281 9.41 0.46 4.40
CA ILE A 281 9.05 -0.63 5.31
C ILE A 281 7.53 -0.71 5.37
N VAL A 282 6.97 -1.86 4.98
CA VAL A 282 5.54 -2.17 5.11
C VAL A 282 5.34 -3.01 6.36
N MET A 283 4.42 -2.59 7.22
CA MET A 283 4.07 -3.24 8.48
C MET A 283 2.62 -3.74 8.47
N SER A 284 2.33 -4.72 9.33
CA SER A 284 0.99 -5.26 9.50
C SER A 284 0.44 -4.90 10.88
N SER A 285 -0.50 -3.96 10.91
CA SER A 285 -1.24 -3.55 12.11
C SER A 285 -2.04 -4.69 12.73
N TYR A 286 -2.44 -5.68 11.92
CA TYR A 286 -3.35 -6.77 12.31
C TYR A 286 -2.68 -8.14 12.39
N SER A 287 -1.35 -8.18 12.40
CA SER A 287 -0.55 -9.37 12.72
C SER A 287 0.09 -9.24 14.09
N ALA A 288 0.55 -10.35 14.68
CA ALA A 288 1.24 -10.29 15.97
C ALA A 288 2.55 -9.45 15.88
N PHE A 289 2.60 -8.32 16.58
CA PHE A 289 3.74 -7.39 16.62
C PHE A 289 4.40 -7.25 18.01
N GLY A 290 3.92 -8.01 18.99
CA GLY A 290 4.50 -8.04 20.34
C GLY A 290 5.97 -8.48 20.37
N LYS A 291 6.65 -8.21 21.49
CA LYS A 291 8.04 -8.63 21.67
C LYS A 291 8.23 -10.12 21.35
N TYR A 292 9.27 -10.44 20.58
CA TYR A 292 9.63 -11.79 20.12
C TYR A 292 8.71 -12.44 19.06
N THR A 293 7.67 -11.77 18.57
CA THR A 293 6.91 -12.26 17.41
C THR A 293 7.73 -12.15 16.12
N PRO A 294 7.34 -12.85 15.04
CA PRO A 294 8.03 -12.78 13.76
C PRO A 294 8.19 -11.35 13.21
N GLN A 295 7.12 -10.53 13.20
CA GLN A 295 7.18 -9.14 12.72
C GLN A 295 8.14 -8.30 13.56
N TRP A 296 8.10 -8.45 14.89
CA TRP A 296 9.00 -7.72 15.79
C TRP A 296 10.47 -8.08 15.58
N LYS A 297 10.76 -9.39 15.45
CA LYS A 297 12.13 -9.88 15.18
C LYS A 297 12.62 -9.42 13.81
N TRP A 298 11.75 -9.45 12.81
CA TRP A 298 12.07 -8.98 11.48
C TRP A 298 12.41 -7.48 11.49
N LEU A 299 11.53 -6.63 12.03
CA LEU A 299 11.76 -5.17 12.04
C LEU A 299 13.02 -4.79 12.84
N MET A 300 13.29 -5.48 13.95
CA MET A 300 14.53 -5.31 14.71
C MET A 300 15.78 -5.53 13.84
N ASN A 301 15.73 -6.50 12.92
CA ASN A 301 16.82 -6.81 12.01
C ASN A 301 16.79 -5.97 10.73
N GLU A 302 15.64 -5.38 10.40
CA GLU A 302 15.46 -4.60 9.18
C GLU A 302 15.93 -3.15 9.30
N LEU A 303 15.56 -2.46 10.38
CA LEU A 303 15.95 -1.06 10.60
C LEU A 303 17.48 -0.84 10.56
N PRO A 304 18.34 -1.73 11.11
CA PRO A 304 19.80 -1.61 10.96
C PRO A 304 20.33 -1.71 9.53
N LYS A 305 19.56 -2.28 8.58
CA LYS A 305 19.98 -2.42 7.17
C LYS A 305 19.81 -1.13 6.38
N VAL A 306 19.09 -0.15 6.91
CA VAL A 306 18.84 1.13 6.23
C VAL A 306 20.16 1.91 6.11
N ASN A 307 20.65 2.03 4.89
CA ASN A 307 21.79 2.88 4.56
C ASN A 307 21.31 4.22 4.02
N ARG A 308 21.26 5.23 4.90
CA ARG A 308 20.78 6.59 4.56
C ARG A 308 21.65 7.31 3.53
N SER A 309 22.88 6.87 3.30
CA SER A 309 23.73 7.40 2.23
C SER A 309 23.38 6.83 0.84
N GLU A 310 22.60 5.75 0.79
CA GLU A 310 22.06 5.15 -0.44
C GLU A 310 20.59 5.52 -0.62
N THR A 311 19.78 5.36 0.43
CA THR A 311 18.34 5.63 0.46
C THR A 311 18.02 6.59 1.61
N PRO A 312 18.16 7.91 1.40
CA PRO A 312 18.02 8.90 2.46
C PRO A 312 16.58 9.07 2.96
N TRP A 313 15.57 8.57 2.25
CA TRP A 313 14.17 8.62 2.68
C TRP A 313 13.75 7.26 3.27
N LEU A 314 13.56 7.20 4.58
CA LEU A 314 13.02 6.04 5.30
C LEU A 314 11.53 6.25 5.55
N THR A 315 10.71 5.51 4.81
CA THR A 315 9.25 5.57 4.84
C THR A 315 8.69 4.30 5.49
N VAL A 316 7.72 4.45 6.38
CA VAL A 316 6.97 3.32 6.94
C VAL A 316 5.51 3.38 6.46
N LEU A 317 4.97 2.25 6.02
CA LEU A 317 3.56 2.06 5.72
C LEU A 317 2.95 1.14 6.77
N MET A 318 1.80 1.53 7.31
CA MET A 318 0.94 0.69 8.14
C MET A 318 -0.51 1.07 7.88
N HIS A 319 -1.47 0.30 8.37
CA HIS A 319 -2.87 0.65 8.16
C HIS A 319 -3.43 1.52 9.29
N CYS A 320 -3.37 1.02 10.53
CA CYS A 320 -3.88 1.72 11.71
C CYS A 320 -2.91 2.84 12.16
N PRO A 321 -3.31 4.12 12.18
CA PRO A 321 -2.42 5.23 12.53
C PRO A 321 -2.03 5.22 14.02
N MET A 322 -0.75 5.55 14.29
CA MET A 322 -0.28 5.78 15.66
C MET A 322 -0.76 7.12 16.24
N TYR A 323 -0.99 8.10 15.37
CA TYR A 323 -1.49 9.42 15.73
C TYR A 323 -2.67 9.73 14.83
N SER A 324 -3.84 9.92 15.43
CA SER A 324 -4.95 10.62 14.79
C SER A 324 -5.77 11.37 15.83
N SER A 325 -6.26 12.55 15.46
CA SER A 325 -7.12 13.40 16.27
C SER A 325 -8.62 13.20 15.98
N TYR A 326 -8.97 12.35 15.01
CA TYR A 326 -10.36 12.01 14.71
C TYR A 326 -10.95 11.08 15.78
N VAL A 327 -12.26 11.22 16.01
CA VAL A 327 -13.01 10.39 16.97
C VAL A 327 -13.09 8.94 16.52
N HIS A 328 -13.24 8.73 15.20
CA HIS A 328 -13.26 7.39 14.61
C HIS A 328 -11.88 6.76 14.74
N HIS A 329 -11.81 5.55 15.30
CA HIS A 329 -10.56 4.83 15.57
C HIS A 329 -9.57 5.54 16.51
N TYR A 330 -10.05 6.48 17.34
CA TYR A 330 -9.20 7.21 18.28
C TYR A 330 -8.43 6.25 19.21
N MET A 331 -7.11 6.42 19.26
CA MET A 331 -6.18 5.63 20.08
C MET A 331 -6.10 4.11 19.74
N GLU A 332 -6.64 3.65 18.62
CA GLU A 332 -6.54 2.22 18.26
C GLU A 332 -5.08 1.77 18.01
N GLY A 333 -4.26 2.64 17.43
CA GLY A 333 -2.85 2.37 17.15
C GLY A 333 -1.92 2.37 18.37
N GLU A 334 -2.41 2.69 19.57
CA GLU A 334 -1.59 2.90 20.78
C GLU A 334 -0.73 1.67 21.12
N THR A 335 -1.26 0.46 20.94
CA THR A 335 -0.54 -0.77 21.26
C THR A 335 0.68 -0.98 20.37
N MET A 336 0.58 -0.63 19.08
CA MET A 336 1.70 -0.67 18.15
C MET A 336 2.65 0.52 18.39
N ARG A 337 2.11 1.71 18.70
CA ARG A 337 2.88 2.93 19.00
C ARG A 337 3.86 2.72 20.15
N VAL A 338 3.38 2.21 21.29
CA VAL A 338 4.22 1.95 22.48
C VAL A 338 5.39 1.00 22.18
N ILE A 339 5.25 0.11 21.20
CA ILE A 339 6.28 -0.86 20.83
C ILE A 339 7.30 -0.27 19.84
N TYR A 340 6.83 0.42 18.80
CA TYR A 340 7.68 0.78 17.64
C TYR A 340 7.99 2.26 17.49
N GLU A 341 7.23 3.18 18.08
CA GLU A 341 7.54 4.61 18.04
C GLU A 341 8.96 4.92 18.56
N PRO A 342 9.44 4.33 19.68
CA PRO A 342 10.82 4.55 20.12
C PRO A 342 11.87 4.10 19.10
N TRP A 343 11.54 3.10 18.27
CA TRP A 343 12.43 2.63 17.21
C TRP A 343 12.40 3.58 16.02
N PHE A 344 11.23 4.06 15.61
CA PHE A 344 11.11 5.03 14.53
C PHE A 344 11.86 6.34 14.85
N VAL A 345 11.75 6.82 16.09
CA VAL A 345 12.52 7.98 16.58
C VAL A 345 14.02 7.67 16.57
N LYS A 346 14.45 6.49 17.06
CA LYS A 346 15.86 6.09 17.09
C LYS A 346 16.48 6.04 15.69
N TYR A 347 15.76 5.48 14.72
CA TYR A 347 16.23 5.33 13.33
C TYR A 347 15.90 6.52 12.43
N LYS A 348 15.29 7.58 12.99
CA LYS A 348 14.94 8.81 12.27
C LYS A 348 14.12 8.52 11.01
N VAL A 349 13.05 7.74 11.19
CA VAL A 349 12.02 7.55 10.15
C VAL A 349 11.52 8.92 9.73
N ASP A 350 11.47 9.18 8.43
CA ASP A 350 11.11 10.50 7.90
C ASP A 350 9.60 10.70 7.90
N VAL A 351 8.85 9.65 7.52
CA VAL A 351 7.40 9.69 7.44
C VAL A 351 6.79 8.31 7.66
N VAL A 352 5.64 8.29 8.33
CA VAL A 352 4.75 7.13 8.45
C VAL A 352 3.46 7.46 7.73
N PHE A 353 3.05 6.64 6.77
CA PHE A 353 1.75 6.76 6.13
C PHE A 353 0.81 5.68 6.64
N ALA A 354 -0.43 6.09 6.91
CA ALA A 354 -1.51 5.25 7.41
C ALA A 354 -2.83 5.58 6.74
N GLY A 355 -3.77 4.64 6.80
CA GLY A 355 -5.15 4.76 6.31
C GLY A 355 -6.12 4.71 7.50
N HIS A 356 -7.13 3.85 7.42
CA HIS A 356 -8.07 3.44 8.48
C HIS A 356 -9.06 4.54 8.89
N VAL A 357 -8.53 5.70 9.26
CA VAL A 357 -9.34 6.90 9.50
C VAL A 357 -9.69 7.49 8.13
N HIS A 358 -10.98 7.49 7.78
CA HIS A 358 -11.49 8.00 6.49
C HIS A 358 -11.47 9.55 6.43
N ALA A 359 -10.28 10.14 6.59
CA ALA A 359 -10.01 11.57 6.55
C ALA A 359 -8.55 11.83 6.12
N TYR A 360 -8.07 13.06 6.26
CA TYR A 360 -6.69 13.45 6.00
C TYR A 360 -6.14 14.24 7.20
N GLU A 361 -4.99 13.82 7.72
CA GLU A 361 -4.28 14.43 8.85
C GLU A 361 -2.76 14.43 8.61
#